data_AF-V6ARU3-F1
#
_entry.id   AF-V6ARU3-F1
#
_cell.length_a   1.000
_cell.length_b   1.000
_cell.length_c   1.000
_cell.angle_alpha   90.00
_cell.angle_beta   90.00
_cell.angle_gamma   90.00
#
_symmetry.space_group_name_H-M   'P 1'
#
loop_
_entity.id
_entity.type
_entity.pdbx_description
1 polymer ?
#
loop_
_entity_poly.entity_id
_entity_poly.type
_entity_poly.pdbx_seq_one_letter_code
_entity_poly.pdbx_strand_id
1 'polypeptide(L)'
;MTENTQTDAKSEYLSICDIWKDSVHKIITKAEFQTPLYIQAYTQVHAEFLHSIDNIYGTCYMWQKQYFDKLGIDKNAIDAYAKLYENLTEYVIKSMDAYAEYQKYRADVAIEAMKSGNIYVRQCLDMYAKMISLWNASLKK
;
A
#
# COMPACT_ATOMS: atom_id res chain seq x y z
N MET A 1 37.10 52.01 -28.72
CA MET A 1 36.09 51.74 -27.68
C MET A 1 35.46 50.41 -28.03
N THR A 2 36.06 49.33 -27.57
CA THR A 2 35.50 47.98 -27.68
C THR A 2 35.19 47.57 -26.25
N GLU A 3 33.91 47.67 -25.93
CA GLU A 3 33.36 47.28 -24.64
C GLU A 3 33.32 45.74 -24.62
N ASN A 4 34.25 45.15 -23.88
CA ASN A 4 34.30 43.72 -23.64
C ASN A 4 33.18 43.38 -22.65
N THR A 5 32.01 42.98 -23.15
CA THR A 5 30.99 42.36 -22.31
C THR A 5 31.42 40.93 -22.00
N GLN A 6 32.28 40.79 -20.99
CA GLN A 6 32.59 39.49 -20.41
C GLN A 6 31.41 39.15 -19.49
N THR A 7 30.41 38.50 -20.06
CA THR A 7 29.35 37.85 -19.29
C THR A 7 30.01 36.70 -18.53
N ASP A 8 30.38 36.97 -17.28
CA ASP A 8 30.73 35.93 -16.31
C ASP A 8 29.49 35.06 -16.09
N ALA A 9 29.36 34.04 -16.93
CA ALA A 9 28.52 32.89 -16.65
C ALA A 9 29.16 32.17 -15.46
N LYS A 10 28.77 32.59 -14.26
CA LYS A 10 29.05 31.93 -12.99
C LYS A 10 28.57 30.49 -13.14
N SER A 11 29.46 29.55 -13.46
CA SER A 11 29.11 28.14 -13.52
C SER A 11 28.70 27.73 -12.11
N GLU A 12 27.40 27.54 -11.91
CA GLU A 12 26.84 27.05 -10.66
C GLU A 12 27.38 25.64 -10.45
N TYR A 13 28.45 25.52 -9.67
CA TYR A 13 29.10 24.24 -9.41
C TYR A 13 28.17 23.42 -8.52
N LEU A 14 27.51 22.40 -9.08
CA LEU A 14 26.63 21.51 -8.32
C LEU A 14 27.42 20.82 -7.20
N SER A 15 26.92 20.92 -5.97
CA SER A 15 27.46 20.16 -4.85
C SER A 15 27.17 18.67 -5.03
N ILE A 16 28.04 17.80 -4.51
CA ILE A 16 27.79 16.35 -4.42
C ILE A 16 26.45 16.08 -3.73
N CYS A 17 26.10 16.90 -2.73
CA CYS A 17 24.82 16.80 -2.02
C CYS A 17 23.61 17.07 -2.93
N ASP A 18 23.73 18.01 -3.87
CA ASP A 18 22.64 18.35 -4.80
C ASP A 18 22.42 17.21 -5.80
N ILE A 19 23.51 16.63 -6.33
CA ILE A 19 23.46 15.45 -7.21
C ILE A 19 22.78 14.27 -6.51
N TRP A 20 23.14 14.01 -5.26
CA TRP A 20 22.54 12.93 -4.48
C TRP A 20 21.07 13.19 -4.17
N LYS A 21 20.73 14.41 -3.75
CA LYS A 21 19.35 14.81 -3.45
C LYS A 21 18.45 14.60 -4.67
N ASP A 22 18.89 15.06 -5.85
CA ASP A 22 18.14 14.90 -7.10
C ASP A 22 17.98 13.42 -7.48
N SER A 23 19.03 12.63 -7.30
CA SER A 23 18.99 11.19 -7.61
C SER A 23 18.02 10.44 -6.70
N VAL A 24 18.07 10.70 -5.39
CA VAL A 24 17.15 10.12 -4.41
C VAL A 24 15.72 10.58 -4.68
N HIS A 25 15.53 11.86 -4.98
CA HIS A 25 14.21 12.40 -5.32
C HIS A 25 13.59 11.69 -6.52
N LYS A 26 14.35 11.52 -7.61
CA LYS A 26 13.89 10.78 -8.80
C LYS A 26 13.47 9.34 -8.48
N ILE A 27 14.23 8.64 -7.64
CA ILE A 27 13.90 7.27 -7.22
C ILE A 27 12.59 7.27 -6.42
N ILE A 28 12.46 8.15 -5.44
CA ILE A 28 11.24 8.26 -4.61
C ILE A 28 10.03 8.56 -5.48
N THR A 29 10.10 9.58 -6.35
CA THR A 29 9.00 9.94 -7.26
C THR A 29 8.61 8.77 -8.16
N LYS A 30 9.59 8.00 -8.67
CA LYS A 30 9.28 6.84 -9.51
C LYS A 30 8.59 5.74 -8.70
N ALA A 31 9.02 5.47 -7.47
CA ALA A 31 8.41 4.48 -6.59
C ALA A 31 6.97 4.88 -6.19
N GLU A 32 6.75 6.16 -5.87
CA GLU A 32 5.43 6.72 -5.58
C GLU A 32 4.48 6.55 -6.77
N PHE A 33 4.96 6.78 -8.00
CA PHE A 33 4.16 6.59 -9.21
C PHE A 33 3.82 5.12 -9.51
N GLN A 34 4.73 4.19 -9.24
CA GLN A 34 4.51 2.76 -9.50
C GLN A 34 3.54 2.10 -8.51
N THR A 35 3.50 2.59 -7.28
CA THR A 35 2.67 2.04 -6.20
C THR A 35 1.17 1.94 -6.57
N PRO A 36 0.49 3.02 -7.03
CA PRO A 36 -0.92 2.94 -7.39
C PRO A 36 -1.19 2.02 -8.59
N LEU A 37 -0.28 1.96 -9.58
CA LEU A 37 -0.42 1.08 -10.75
C LEU A 37 -0.46 -0.39 -10.34
N TYR A 38 0.44 -0.79 -9.44
CA TYR A 38 0.47 -2.16 -8.92
C TYR A 38 -0.80 -2.51 -8.14
N ILE A 39 -1.24 -1.62 -7.25
CA ILE A 39 -2.46 -1.82 -6.46
C ILE A 39 -3.68 -1.95 -7.37
N GLN A 40 -3.79 -1.09 -8.39
CA GLN A 40 -4.89 -1.15 -9.36
C GLN A 40 -4.90 -2.47 -10.16
N ALA A 41 -3.74 -2.91 -10.66
CA ALA A 41 -3.66 -4.16 -11.40
C ALA A 41 -4.06 -5.36 -10.53
N TYR A 42 -3.61 -5.37 -9.27
CA TYR A 42 -3.97 -6.41 -8.31
C TYR A 42 -5.49 -6.43 -8.02
N THR A 43 -6.10 -5.26 -7.77
CA THR A 43 -7.54 -5.19 -7.49
C THR A 43 -8.39 -5.59 -8.69
N GLN A 44 -7.96 -5.29 -9.92
CA GLN A 44 -8.61 -5.74 -11.15
C GLN A 44 -8.60 -7.27 -11.28
N VAL A 45 -7.44 -7.91 -11.09
CA VAL A 45 -7.34 -9.39 -11.12
C VAL A 45 -8.21 -10.02 -10.04
N HIS A 46 -8.19 -9.45 -8.83
CA HIS A 46 -9.00 -9.96 -7.73
C HIS A 46 -10.50 -9.84 -8.02
N ALA A 47 -10.96 -8.73 -8.63
CA ALA A 47 -12.34 -8.55 -9.03
C ALA A 47 -12.80 -9.60 -10.06
N GLU A 48 -12.00 -9.85 -11.10
CA GLU A 48 -12.30 -10.88 -12.12
C GLU A 48 -12.36 -12.29 -11.52
N PHE A 49 -11.50 -12.60 -10.54
CA PHE A 49 -11.56 -13.87 -9.82
C PHE A 49 -12.88 -14.02 -9.04
N LEU A 50 -13.30 -12.97 -8.32
CA LEU A 50 -14.58 -12.99 -7.59
C LEU A 50 -15.77 -13.13 -8.54
N HIS A 51 -15.76 -12.42 -9.68
CA HIS A 51 -16.77 -12.59 -10.73
C HIS A 51 -16.78 -14.01 -11.30
N SER A 52 -15.62 -14.64 -11.47
CA SER A 52 -15.53 -16.03 -11.93
C SER A 52 -16.16 -17.00 -10.93
N ILE A 53 -15.95 -16.80 -9.63
CA ILE A 53 -16.61 -17.57 -8.58
C ILE A 53 -18.13 -17.40 -8.67
N ASP A 54 -18.61 -16.16 -8.74
CA ASP A 54 -20.05 -15.86 -8.84
C ASP A 54 -20.69 -16.53 -10.06
N ASN A 55 -20.02 -16.47 -11.22
CA ASN A 55 -20.47 -17.15 -12.44
C ASN A 55 -20.53 -18.69 -12.30
N ILE A 56 -19.54 -19.31 -11.65
CA ILE A 56 -19.53 -20.76 -11.41
C ILE A 56 -20.73 -21.17 -10.55
N TYR A 57 -20.99 -20.45 -9.46
CA TYR A 57 -22.12 -20.77 -8.58
C TYR A 57 -23.47 -20.44 -9.23
N GLY A 58 -23.57 -19.33 -9.98
CA GLY A 58 -24.77 -18.98 -10.73
C GLY A 58 -25.13 -20.00 -11.81
N THR A 59 -24.13 -20.53 -12.52
CA THR A 59 -24.34 -21.58 -13.53
C THR A 59 -24.61 -22.94 -12.89
N CYS A 60 -23.93 -23.30 -11.81
CA CYS A 60 -24.16 -24.53 -11.05
C CYS A 60 -25.56 -24.57 -10.41
N TYR A 61 -26.07 -23.44 -9.93
CA TYR A 61 -27.41 -23.29 -9.36
C TYR A 61 -28.51 -23.80 -10.31
N MET A 62 -28.44 -23.46 -11.60
CA MET A 62 -29.46 -23.86 -12.57
C MET A 62 -29.56 -25.38 -12.70
N TRP A 63 -28.42 -26.07 -12.73
CA TRP A 63 -28.37 -27.54 -12.84
C TRP A 63 -28.75 -28.24 -11.54
N GLN A 64 -28.25 -27.74 -10.41
CA GLN A 64 -28.56 -28.30 -9.09
C GLN A 64 -30.04 -28.15 -8.74
N LYS A 65 -30.65 -27.00 -9.03
CA LYS A 65 -32.08 -26.79 -8.81
C LYS A 65 -32.94 -27.82 -9.54
N GLN A 66 -32.68 -28.02 -10.83
CA GLN A 66 -33.42 -29.01 -11.63
C GLN A 66 -33.25 -30.46 -11.14
N TYR A 67 -32.14 -30.78 -10.49
CA TYR A 67 -31.86 -32.10 -9.93
C TYR A 67 -32.50 -32.28 -8.55
N PHE A 68 -32.32 -31.33 -7.64
CA PHE A 68 -32.83 -31.43 -6.26
C PHE A 68 -34.34 -31.25 -6.16
N ASP A 69 -34.97 -30.45 -7.03
CA ASP A 69 -36.43 -30.31 -7.10
C ASP A 69 -37.13 -31.65 -7.44
N LYS A 70 -36.43 -32.58 -8.09
CA LYS A 70 -36.95 -33.92 -8.44
C LYS A 70 -36.79 -34.98 -7.35
N LEU A 71 -35.98 -34.71 -6.32
CA LEU A 71 -35.63 -35.70 -5.30
C LEU A 71 -36.64 -35.80 -4.14
N GLY A 72 -37.68 -34.96 -4.12
CA GLY A 72 -38.75 -35.04 -3.12
C GLY A 72 -38.25 -34.90 -1.68
N ILE A 73 -37.22 -34.07 -1.46
CA ILE A 73 -36.57 -33.89 -0.16
C ILE A 73 -37.58 -33.29 0.84
N ASP A 74 -37.59 -33.82 2.06
CA ASP A 74 -38.47 -33.35 3.12
C ASP A 74 -38.21 -31.88 3.47
N LYS A 75 -39.29 -31.13 3.69
CA LYS A 75 -39.24 -29.70 3.97
C LYS A 75 -38.43 -29.37 5.22
N ASN A 76 -38.52 -30.20 6.27
CA ASN A 76 -37.77 -29.93 7.51
C ASN A 76 -36.26 -30.09 7.29
N ALA A 77 -35.83 -31.01 6.41
CA ALA A 77 -34.43 -31.16 6.04
C ALA A 77 -33.92 -29.94 5.26
N ILE A 78 -34.73 -29.39 4.36
CA ILE A 78 -34.41 -28.15 3.61
C ILE A 78 -34.32 -26.96 4.57
N ASP A 79 -35.27 -26.80 5.49
CA ASP A 79 -35.28 -25.70 6.46
C ASP A 79 -34.08 -25.77 7.42
N ALA A 80 -33.68 -26.97 7.87
CA ALA A 80 -32.50 -27.17 8.68
C ALA A 80 -31.20 -26.85 7.90
N TYR A 81 -31.13 -27.27 6.64
CA TYR A 81 -30.01 -26.98 5.75
C TYR A 81 -29.88 -25.47 5.48
N ALA A 82 -30.99 -24.78 5.25
CA ALA A 82 -31.02 -23.32 5.05
C ALA A 82 -30.46 -22.58 6.27
N LYS A 83 -30.91 -22.93 7.48
CA LYS A 83 -30.39 -22.34 8.73
C LYS A 83 -28.91 -22.61 8.94
N LEU A 84 -28.43 -23.81 8.61
CA LEU A 84 -27.01 -24.13 8.69
C LEU A 84 -26.18 -23.23 7.77
N TYR A 85 -26.63 -23.05 6.53
CA TYR A 85 -25.95 -22.21 5.54
C TYR A 85 -26.02 -20.72 5.88
N GLU A 86 -27.14 -20.25 6.42
CA GLU A 86 -27.27 -18.88 6.94
C GLU A 86 -26.23 -18.62 8.04
N ASN A 87 -26.14 -19.51 9.03
CA ASN A 87 -25.14 -19.42 10.10
C ASN A 87 -23.70 -19.48 9.58
N LEU A 88 -23.42 -20.38 8.62
CA LEU A 88 -22.10 -20.50 8.01
C LEU A 88 -21.74 -19.22 7.23
N THR A 89 -22.70 -18.67 6.49
CA THR A 89 -22.52 -17.44 5.72
C THR A 89 -22.22 -16.26 6.63
N GLU A 90 -23.01 -16.08 7.70
CA GLU A 90 -22.74 -15.04 8.70
C GLU A 90 -21.37 -15.21 9.36
N TYR A 91 -20.98 -16.44 9.69
CA TYR A 91 -19.68 -16.74 10.28
C TYR A 91 -18.53 -16.37 9.34
N VAL A 92 -18.65 -16.70 8.06
CA VAL A 92 -17.65 -16.35 7.04
C VAL A 92 -17.57 -14.83 6.88
N ILE A 93 -18.70 -14.12 6.79
CA ILE A 93 -18.72 -12.64 6.71
C ILE A 93 -18.02 -12.03 7.92
N LYS A 94 -18.36 -12.44 9.14
CA LYS A 94 -17.71 -11.94 10.37
C LYS A 94 -16.21 -12.23 10.38
N SER A 95 -15.79 -13.39 9.87
CA SER A 95 -14.38 -13.75 9.77
C SER A 95 -13.63 -12.88 8.75
N MET A 96 -14.28 -12.52 7.64
CA MET A 96 -13.74 -11.59 6.66
C MET A 96 -13.59 -10.18 7.23
N ASP A 97 -14.59 -9.69 7.97
CA ASP A 97 -14.53 -8.38 8.64
C ASP A 97 -13.38 -8.33 9.66
N ALA A 98 -13.28 -9.35 10.53
CA ALA A 98 -12.20 -9.45 11.51
C ALA A 98 -10.81 -9.48 10.84
N TYR A 99 -10.69 -10.17 9.70
CA TYR A 99 -9.45 -10.19 8.93
C TYR A 99 -9.11 -8.81 8.33
N ALA A 100 -10.11 -8.10 7.80
CA ALA A 100 -9.92 -6.75 7.25
C ALA A 100 -9.47 -5.76 8.34
N GLU A 101 -10.10 -5.80 9.52
CA GLU A 101 -9.69 -5.01 10.68
C GLU A 101 -8.27 -5.34 11.13
N TYR A 102 -7.91 -6.62 11.17
CA TYR A 102 -6.56 -7.05 11.51
C TYR A 102 -5.51 -6.51 10.52
N GLN A 103 -5.78 -6.54 9.21
CA GLN A 103 -4.86 -5.97 8.23
C GLN A 103 -4.72 -4.45 8.37
N LYS A 104 -5.82 -3.74 8.64
CA LYS A 104 -5.79 -2.31 8.93
C LYS A 104 -4.92 -2.01 10.16
N TYR A 105 -5.13 -2.73 11.26
CA TYR A 105 -4.32 -2.58 12.46
C TYR A 105 -2.82 -2.80 12.18
N ARG A 106 -2.46 -3.82 11.41
CA ARG A 106 -1.05 -4.05 11.03
C ARG A 106 -0.47 -2.88 10.22
N ALA A 107 -1.24 -2.33 9.29
CA ALA A 107 -0.82 -1.16 8.52
C ALA A 107 -0.63 0.07 9.42
N ASP A 108 -1.56 0.32 10.33
CA ASP A 108 -1.48 1.44 11.29
C ASP A 108 -0.23 1.35 12.16
N VAL A 109 0.07 0.16 12.71
CA VAL A 109 1.30 -0.08 13.49
C VAL A 109 2.55 0.16 12.66
N ALA A 110 2.59 -0.30 11.40
CA ALA A 110 3.73 -0.06 10.53
C ALA A 110 3.93 1.43 10.23
N ILE A 111 2.83 2.17 10.00
CA ILE A 111 2.84 3.62 9.78
C ILE A 111 3.38 4.36 11.02
N GLU A 112 2.91 4.00 12.21
CA GLU A 112 3.38 4.59 13.47
C GLU A 112 4.86 4.31 13.71
N ALA A 113 5.32 3.08 13.47
CA ALA A 113 6.72 2.72 13.55
C ALA A 113 7.58 3.54 12.58
N MET A 114 7.14 3.73 11.34
CA MET A 114 7.83 4.59 10.36
C MET A 114 7.88 6.05 10.79
N LYS A 115 6.79 6.60 11.35
CA LYS A 115 6.75 7.96 11.89
C LYS A 115 7.76 8.13 13.03
N SER A 116 7.79 7.18 13.97
CA SER A 116 8.76 7.17 15.07
C SER A 116 10.20 7.11 14.56
N GLY A 117 10.49 6.20 13.62
CA GLY A 117 11.79 6.09 12.97
C GLY A 117 12.24 7.37 12.29
N ASN A 118 11.34 8.06 11.56
CA ASN A 118 11.64 9.34 10.93
C ASN A 118 12.00 10.44 11.93
N ILE A 119 11.31 10.49 13.08
CA ILE A 119 11.64 11.42 14.18
C ILE A 119 13.05 11.12 14.71
N TYR A 120 13.36 9.84 14.93
CA TYR A 120 14.67 9.43 15.42
C TYR A 120 15.81 9.79 14.43
N VAL A 121 15.64 9.49 13.13
CA VAL A 121 16.61 9.85 12.09
C VAL A 121 16.85 11.35 12.06
N ARG A 122 15.80 12.17 12.16
CA ARG A 122 15.92 13.63 12.21
C ARG A 122 16.74 14.08 13.42
N GLN A 123 16.48 13.53 14.61
CA GLN A 123 17.25 13.85 15.81
C GLN A 123 18.74 13.49 15.67
N CYS A 124 19.06 12.34 15.08
CA CYS A 124 20.45 11.95 14.80
C CYS A 124 21.14 12.93 13.85
N LEU A 125 20.45 13.35 12.78
CA LEU A 125 20.97 14.32 11.82
C LEU A 125 21.17 15.71 12.45
N ASP A 126 20.24 16.17 13.28
CA ASP A 126 20.38 17.43 14.01
C ASP A 126 21.58 17.41 14.96
N MET A 127 21.81 16.28 15.65
CA MET A 127 22.98 16.10 16.51
C MET A 127 24.28 16.08 15.70
N TYR A 128 24.30 15.38 14.56
CA TYR A 128 25.44 15.36 13.67
C TYR A 128 25.79 16.75 13.13
N ALA A 129 24.77 17.52 12.71
CA ALA A 129 24.94 18.90 12.26
C ALA A 129 25.54 19.81 13.36
N LYS A 130 25.09 19.65 14.62
CA LYS A 130 25.66 20.36 15.77
C LYS A 130 27.13 19.98 16.03
N MET A 131 27.50 18.72 15.87
CA MET A 131 28.90 18.29 16.04
C MET A 131 29.81 18.92 14.97
N ILE A 132 29.37 18.94 13.70
CA ILE A 132 30.11 19.60 12.62
C ILE A 132 30.25 21.10 12.87
N SER A 133 29.20 21.77 13.33
CA SER A 133 29.28 23.22 13.58
C SER A 133 30.26 23.56 14.71
N LEU A 134 30.29 22.75 15.77
CA LEU A 134 31.28 22.86 16.85
C LEU A 134 32.72 22.63 16.36
N TRP A 135 32.92 21.60 15.52
CA TRP A 135 34.23 21.33 14.89
C TRP A 135 34.69 22.50 14.02
N ASN A 136 33.80 23.04 13.18
CA ASN A 136 34.14 24.19 12.33
C ASN A 136 34.46 25.45 13.15
N ALA A 137 33.84 25.61 14.33
CA ALA A 137 34.15 26.70 15.25
C ALA A 137 35.52 26.53 15.92
N SER A 138 35.95 25.30 16.23
CA SER A 138 37.27 25.04 16.83
C SER A 138 38.42 25.24 15.85
N LEU A 139 38.19 25.01 14.55
CA LEU A 139 39.18 25.28 13.48
C LEU A 139 39.39 26.76 13.15
N LYS A 140 38.48 27.64 13.59
CA LYS A 140 38.56 29.10 13.35
C LYS A 140 39.25 29.87 14.49
N LYS A 141 39.78 29.18 15.49
CA LYS A 141 40.66 29.71 16.55
C LYS A 141 42.11 29.46 16.17
#